data_AF-A0A2K3M1A8-F1
#
_entry.id   AF-A0A2K3M1A8-F1
#
_cell.length_a   1.000
_cell.length_b   1.000
_cell.length_c   1.000
_cell.angle_alpha   90.00
_cell.angle_beta   90.00
_cell.angle_gamma   90.00
#
_symmetry.space_group_name_H-M   'P 1'
#
loop_
_entity.id
_entity.type
_entity.pdbx_description
1 polymer ?
#
loop_
_entity_poly.entity_id
_entity_poly.type
_entity_poly.pdbx_seq_one_letter_code
_entity_poly.pdbx_strand_id
1 'polypeptide(L)'
;MVVSTISGSSPLSYSNGTTIPLSTFSSNSFVNVEKGDPVAFRSYWEKMREECTIEIKGDEWMSYFGDTNNLCWYMVPQMRDAILRLHDMVGNAVTKDKFLVLGTGSSQLYQALLYALSSLEPSDRPINVVAAAPYYSVIFL
;
A
#
# COMPACT_ATOMS: atom_id res chain seq x y z
N MET A 1 8.44 -15.04 5.01
CA MET A 1 7.73 -16.09 5.76
C MET A 1 7.68 -15.63 7.21
N VAL A 2 6.53 -15.18 7.68
CA VAL A 2 6.35 -14.71 9.06
C VAL A 2 5.87 -15.90 9.88
N VAL A 3 6.65 -16.29 10.89
CA VAL A 3 6.32 -17.43 11.75
C VAL A 3 5.85 -16.88 13.09
N SER A 4 4.72 -17.38 13.58
CA SER A 4 4.12 -16.95 14.84
C SER A 4 4.08 -18.11 15.84
N THR A 5 4.39 -17.81 17.10
CA THR A 5 4.32 -18.79 18.19
C THR A 5 3.09 -18.52 19.06
N ILE A 6 2.31 -19.56 19.35
CA ILE A 6 1.25 -19.47 20.37
C ILE A 6 1.91 -19.78 21.71
N SER A 7 2.19 -18.75 22.50
CA SER A 7 2.19 -18.87 23.96
C SER A 7 0.91 -18.19 24.44
N GLY A 8 0.10 -18.90 25.22
CA GLY A 8 -1.17 -18.39 25.75
C GLY A 8 -1.04 -16.94 26.26
N SER A 9 -2.07 -16.16 25.94
CA SER A 9 -2.32 -14.78 26.39
C SER A 9 -1.33 -13.66 26.00
N SER A 10 -0.37 -13.87 25.09
CA SER A 10 0.48 -12.78 24.58
C SER A 10 0.15 -12.38 23.13
N PRO A 11 0.17 -11.09 22.76
CA PRO A 11 -0.05 -10.65 21.39
C PRO A 11 0.97 -11.32 20.48
N LEU A 12 0.51 -11.80 19.32
CA LEU A 12 1.32 -12.46 18.30
C LEU A 12 2.58 -11.63 18.03
N SER A 13 3.74 -12.13 18.46
CA SER A 13 5.02 -11.54 18.09
C SER A 13 5.27 -11.84 16.62
N TYR A 14 5.19 -10.79 15.80
CA TYR A 14 5.60 -10.85 14.40
C TYR A 14 7.13 -10.94 14.36
N SER A 15 7.68 -11.91 13.61
CA SER A 15 9.13 -11.97 13.46
C SER A 15 9.61 -10.73 12.71
N ASN A 16 10.52 -9.96 13.31
CA ASN A 16 11.05 -8.70 12.79
C ASN A 16 12.03 -8.90 11.61
N GLY A 17 11.82 -9.92 10.78
CA GLY A 17 12.75 -10.27 9.70
C GLY A 17 14.06 -10.90 10.19
N THR A 18 14.20 -11.18 11.48
CA THR A 18 15.33 -11.93 12.02
C THR A 18 15.17 -13.42 11.69
N THR A 19 16.21 -14.05 11.14
CA THR A 19 16.30 -15.50 11.02
C THR A 19 16.23 -16.09 12.43
N ILE A 20 15.05 -16.55 12.83
CA ILE A 20 14.88 -17.24 14.11
C ILE A 20 15.59 -18.60 13.99
N PRO A 21 16.55 -18.91 14.88
CA PRO A 21 17.20 -20.22 14.89
C PRO A 21 16.17 -21.34 14.94
N LEU A 22 16.39 -22.42 14.20
CA LEU A 22 15.46 -23.57 14.17
C LEU A 22 15.23 -24.14 15.59
N SER A 23 16.21 -24.00 16.48
CA SER A 23 16.18 -24.41 17.88
C SER A 23 15.18 -23.65 18.76
N THR A 24 14.62 -22.53 18.29
CA THR A 24 13.61 -21.74 19.01
C THR A 24 12.18 -22.14 18.64
N PHE A 25 11.98 -22.94 17.58
CA PHE A 25 10.64 -23.38 17.20
C PHE A 25 10.22 -24.62 17.99
N SER A 26 9.09 -24.49 18.68
CA SER A 26 8.36 -25.65 19.20
C SER A 26 7.77 -26.44 18.03
N SER A 27 7.65 -27.77 18.16
CA SER A 27 6.95 -28.63 17.19
C SER A 27 5.50 -28.20 16.92
N ASN A 28 4.92 -27.36 17.79
CA ASN A 28 3.58 -26.79 17.63
C ASN A 28 3.55 -25.40 16.96
N SER A 29 4.69 -24.93 16.44
CA SER A 29 4.75 -23.65 15.72
C SER A 29 4.13 -23.82 14.32
N PHE A 30 3.41 -22.81 13.84
CA PHE A 30 2.85 -22.80 12.48
C PHE A 30 3.31 -21.59 11.70
N VAL A 31 3.28 -21.74 10.37
CA VAL A 31 3.66 -20.69 9.44
C VAL A 31 2.42 -19.86 9.12
N ASN A 32 2.48 -18.55 9.39
CA ASN A 32 1.41 -17.67 8.99
C ASN A 32 1.64 -17.20 7.54
N VAL A 33 0.76 -17.65 6.64
CA VAL A 33 0.71 -17.24 5.23
C VAL A 33 -0.65 -16.63 4.86
N GLU A 34 -1.45 -16.27 5.86
CA GLU A 34 -2.80 -15.70 5.67
C GLU A 34 -2.73 -14.29 5.08
N LYS A 35 -1.74 -13.50 5.52
CA LYS A 35 -1.58 -12.10 5.11
C LYS A 35 -0.57 -12.01 3.97
N GLY A 36 -0.93 -11.23 2.95
CA GLY A 36 -0.02 -10.82 1.88
C GLY A 36 0.97 -9.74 2.31
N ASP A 37 1.57 -9.86 3.51
CA ASP A 37 2.55 -8.90 4.02
C ASP A 37 3.87 -9.02 3.23
N PRO A 38 4.31 -7.97 2.51
CA PRO A 38 5.38 -8.06 1.51
C PRO A 38 6.80 -8.08 2.10
N VAL A 39 7.00 -8.64 3.29
CA VAL A 39 8.32 -8.71 3.97
C VAL A 39 9.40 -9.43 3.17
N ALA A 40 9.03 -10.17 2.12
CA ALA A 40 9.95 -10.83 1.20
C ALA A 40 10.94 -9.86 0.52
N PHE A 41 10.56 -8.58 0.33
CA PHE A 41 11.43 -7.58 -0.31
C PHE A 41 12.44 -6.93 0.64
N ARG A 42 12.42 -7.24 1.95
CA ARG A 42 13.31 -6.61 2.95
C ARG A 42 14.79 -6.71 2.57
N SER A 43 15.27 -7.89 2.20
CA SER A 43 16.69 -8.11 1.89
C SER A 43 17.16 -7.37 0.63
N TYR A 44 16.25 -7.03 -0.28
CA TYR A 44 16.59 -6.15 -1.41
C TYR A 44 16.83 -4.73 -0.89
N TRP A 45 15.90 -4.18 -0.11
CA TRP A 45 15.99 -2.82 0.42
C TRP A 45 17.13 -2.63 1.41
N GLU A 46 17.52 -3.68 2.15
CA GLU A 46 18.71 -3.65 3.01
C GLU A 46 20.00 -3.41 2.21
N LYS A 47 20.11 -3.98 1.00
CA LYS A 47 21.26 -3.76 0.10
C LYS A 47 21.25 -2.36 -0.51
N MET A 48 20.06 -1.81 -0.77
CA MET A 48 19.87 -0.48 -1.34
C MET A 48 19.83 0.64 -0.30
N ARG A 49 20.12 0.33 0.98
CA ARG A 49 19.92 1.26 2.10
C ARG A 49 20.57 2.62 1.87
N GLU A 50 21.82 2.64 1.41
CA GLU A 50 22.58 3.89 1.23
C GLU A 50 21.93 4.78 0.15
N GLU A 51 21.54 4.19 -0.98
CA GLU A 51 20.91 4.91 -2.10
C GLU A 51 19.47 5.36 -1.80
N CYS A 52 18.77 4.66 -0.91
CA CYS A 52 17.36 4.90 -0.58
C CYS A 52 17.16 5.61 0.77
N THR A 53 18.23 6.06 1.42
CA THR A 53 18.12 6.84 2.65
C THR A 53 17.58 8.24 2.32
N ILE A 54 16.56 8.68 3.06
CA ILE A 54 15.94 9.99 2.92
C ILE A 54 16.16 10.75 4.23
N GLU A 55 16.64 11.99 4.13
CA GLU A 55 16.69 12.95 5.23
C GLU A 55 15.50 13.90 5.09
N ILE A 56 14.76 14.12 6.18
CA ILE A 56 13.62 15.04 6.23
C ILE A 56 13.96 16.10 7.29
N LYS A 57 14.01 17.36 6.89
CA LYS A 57 14.32 18.49 7.79
C LYS A 57 13.10 18.89 8.61
N GLY A 58 13.34 19.59 9.72
CA GLY A 58 12.27 19.95 10.68
C GLY A 58 11.23 20.93 10.12
N ASP A 59 11.59 21.71 9.11
CA ASP A 59 10.72 22.68 8.42
C ASP A 59 10.15 22.14 7.09
N GLU A 60 10.61 20.97 6.63
CA GLU A 60 10.11 20.35 5.41
C GLU A 60 8.67 19.86 5.60
N TRP A 61 7.85 20.06 4.56
CA TRP A 61 6.48 19.55 4.45
C TRP A 61 5.51 20.01 5.55
N MET A 62 5.76 21.17 6.17
CA MET A 62 4.82 21.79 7.12
C MET A 62 3.54 22.35 6.46
N SER A 63 3.57 22.64 5.17
CA SER A 63 2.42 23.13 4.41
C SER A 63 1.44 21.99 4.10
N TYR A 64 0.13 22.28 4.15
CA TYR A 64 -0.89 21.35 3.64
C TYR A 64 -0.81 21.13 2.12
N PHE A 65 -0.24 22.07 1.38
CA PHE A 65 -0.19 22.04 -0.08
C PHE A 65 1.15 21.50 -0.58
N GLY A 66 1.10 20.51 -1.47
CA GLY A 66 2.25 19.98 -2.21
C GLY A 66 2.47 20.72 -3.53
N ASP A 67 1.40 20.87 -4.33
CA ASP A 67 1.42 21.64 -5.59
C ASP A 67 0.02 22.16 -5.94
N THR A 68 -0.21 23.45 -5.72
CA THR A 68 -1.50 24.09 -5.96
C THR A 68 -1.91 24.18 -7.43
N ASN A 69 -1.00 23.88 -8.38
CA ASN A 69 -1.30 23.91 -9.81
C ASN A 69 -1.87 22.58 -10.33
N ASN A 70 -1.92 21.55 -9.49
CA ASN A 70 -2.39 20.22 -9.85
C ASN A 70 -3.72 19.88 -9.18
N LEU A 71 -4.55 19.06 -9.86
CA LEU A 71 -5.82 18.56 -9.30
C LEU A 71 -5.60 17.90 -7.92
N CYS A 72 -4.56 17.07 -7.83
CA CYS A 72 -4.13 16.43 -6.60
C CYS A 72 -3.15 17.35 -5.85
N TRP A 73 -3.67 18.48 -5.34
CA TRP A 73 -2.88 19.57 -4.76
C TRP A 73 -2.05 19.19 -3.53
N TYR A 74 -2.38 18.08 -2.87
CA TYR A 74 -1.67 17.52 -1.72
C TYR A 74 -0.52 16.57 -2.10
N MET A 75 -0.32 16.30 -3.39
CA MET A 75 0.81 15.49 -3.87
C MET A 75 2.01 16.39 -4.19
N VAL A 76 3.17 16.05 -3.64
CA VAL A 76 4.42 16.73 -3.96
C VAL A 76 4.87 16.41 -5.40
N PRO A 77 5.42 17.38 -6.16
CA PRO A 77 5.81 17.18 -7.55
C PRO A 77 6.75 16.00 -7.79
N GLN A 78 7.73 15.79 -6.91
CA GLN A 78 8.73 14.72 -7.02
C GLN A 78 8.08 13.32 -7.02
N MET A 79 6.99 13.14 -6.27
CA MET A 79 6.23 11.89 -6.23
C MET A 79 5.52 11.64 -7.56
N ARG A 80 4.91 12.69 -8.13
CA ARG A 80 4.27 12.61 -9.45
C ARG A 80 5.27 12.18 -10.52
N ASP A 81 6.43 12.84 -10.56
CA ASP A 81 7.47 12.56 -11.55
C ASP A 81 8.03 11.15 -11.40
N ALA A 82 8.23 10.69 -10.16
CA ALA A 82 8.68 9.33 -9.88
C ALA A 82 7.68 8.27 -10.39
N ILE A 83 6.38 8.46 -10.16
CA ILE A 83 5.32 7.54 -10.64
C ILE A 83 5.27 7.52 -12.17
N LEU A 84 5.29 8.68 -12.82
CA LEU A 84 5.24 8.77 -14.28
C LEU A 84 6.47 8.13 -14.93
N ARG A 85 7.67 8.41 -14.40
CA ARG A 85 8.91 7.80 -14.86
C ARG A 85 8.92 6.28 -14.67
N LEU A 86 8.37 5.78 -13.57
CA LEU A 86 8.27 4.34 -13.32
C LEU A 86 7.39 3.66 -14.37
N HIS A 87 6.21 4.21 -14.65
CA HIS A 87 5.31 3.64 -15.65
C HIS A 87 5.86 3.72 -17.07
N ASP A 88 6.54 4.82 -17.42
CA ASP A 88 7.21 4.98 -18.71
C ASP A 88 8.34 3.94 -18.89
N MET A 89 9.17 3.78 -17.86
CA MET A 89 10.30 2.84 -17.90
C MET A 89 9.87 1.37 -17.91
N VAL A 90 8.85 1.00 -17.13
CA VAL A 90 8.36 -0.39 -17.04
C VAL A 90 7.41 -0.72 -18.19
N GLY A 91 6.71 0.27 -18.75
CA GLY A 91 5.75 0.10 -19.83
C GLY A 91 4.47 -0.63 -19.41
N ASN A 92 4.13 -0.64 -18.10
CA ASN A 92 2.98 -1.38 -17.57
C ASN A 92 1.67 -0.58 -17.54
N ALA A 93 1.69 0.74 -17.77
CA ALA A 93 0.50 1.57 -17.79
C ALA A 93 0.66 2.79 -18.73
N VAL A 94 -0.42 3.17 -19.41
CA VAL A 94 -0.49 4.40 -20.20
C VAL A 94 -0.92 5.55 -19.30
N THR A 95 -0.01 6.50 -19.06
CA THR A 95 -0.23 7.67 -18.19
C THR A 95 -0.61 8.94 -18.95
N LYS A 96 -0.45 8.94 -20.27
CA LYS A 96 -0.80 10.09 -21.13
C LYS A 96 -2.29 10.41 -21.04
N ASP A 97 -2.61 11.70 -20.90
CA ASP A 97 -3.97 12.23 -20.80
C ASP A 97 -4.77 11.66 -19.60
N LYS A 98 -4.08 11.27 -18.52
CA LYS A 98 -4.69 10.81 -17.26
C LYS A 98 -4.38 11.76 -16.11
N PHE A 99 -5.34 11.88 -15.19
CA PHE A 99 -5.11 12.52 -13.90
C PHE A 99 -4.49 11.51 -12.93
N LEU A 100 -3.57 11.99 -12.10
CA LEU A 100 -2.98 11.20 -11.02
C LEU A 100 -3.57 11.68 -9.69
N VAL A 101 -4.08 10.75 -8.89
CA VAL A 101 -4.62 10.98 -7.56
C VAL A 101 -3.87 10.07 -6.59
N LEU A 102 -3.40 10.64 -5.49
CA LEU A 102 -2.69 9.91 -4.44
C LEU A 102 -3.68 9.53 -3.32
N GLY A 103 -3.53 8.33 -2.76
CA GLY A 103 -4.29 7.89 -1.60
C GLY A 103 -3.42 7.08 -0.65
N THR A 104 -3.86 6.99 0.59
CA THR A 104 -3.27 6.17 1.65
C THR A 104 -3.58 4.70 1.37
N GLY A 105 -2.85 4.14 0.41
CA GLY A 105 -3.06 2.80 -0.13
C GLY A 105 -4.19 2.73 -1.14
N SER A 106 -4.18 1.65 -1.93
CA SER A 106 -5.21 1.40 -2.95
C SER A 106 -6.60 1.18 -2.36
N SER A 107 -6.71 0.75 -1.08
CA SER A 107 -7.99 0.60 -0.39
C SER A 107 -8.77 1.92 -0.30
N GLN A 108 -8.09 3.02 0.02
CA GLN A 108 -8.72 4.34 0.04
C GLN A 108 -9.13 4.78 -1.38
N LEU A 109 -8.24 4.57 -2.36
CA LEU A 109 -8.51 4.94 -3.75
C LEU A 109 -9.70 4.15 -4.34
N TYR A 110 -9.84 2.87 -3.99
CA TYR A 110 -10.98 2.05 -4.40
C TYR A 110 -12.29 2.62 -3.87
N GLN A 111 -12.37 2.94 -2.58
CA GLN A 111 -13.56 3.55 -1.99
C GLN A 111 -13.85 4.94 -2.57
N ALA A 112 -12.82 5.77 -2.76
CA ALA A 112 -12.96 7.08 -3.38
C ALA A 112 -13.48 6.97 -4.83
N LEU A 113 -13.02 5.97 -5.58
CA LEU A 113 -13.49 5.70 -6.93
C LEU A 113 -14.96 5.25 -6.94
N LEU A 114 -15.36 4.34 -6.05
CA LEU A 114 -16.76 3.91 -5.92
C LEU A 114 -17.68 5.10 -5.60
N TYR A 115 -17.25 5.95 -4.67
CA TYR A 115 -17.97 7.17 -4.33
C TYR A 115 -18.07 8.13 -5.53
N ALA A 116 -16.96 8.38 -6.23
CA ALA A 116 -16.93 9.27 -7.38
C ALA A 116 -17.78 8.76 -8.57
N LEU A 117 -17.93 7.44 -8.72
CA LEU A 117 -18.78 6.81 -9.74
C LEU A 117 -20.25 6.72 -9.33
N SER A 118 -20.56 6.90 -8.04
CA SER A 118 -21.94 6.90 -7.56
C SER A 118 -22.69 8.14 -8.05
N SER A 119 -24.02 8.01 -8.18
CA SER A 119 -24.86 9.14 -8.60
C SER A 119 -24.70 10.32 -7.63
N LEU A 120 -24.34 11.49 -8.17
CA LEU A 120 -24.32 12.74 -7.39
C LEU A 120 -25.73 13.20 -7.00
N GLU A 121 -26.74 12.80 -7.77
CA GLU A 121 -28.13 13.11 -7.47
C GLU A 121 -28.69 12.10 -6.46
N PRO A 122 -29.53 12.55 -5.50
CA PRO A 122 -30.24 11.67 -4.58
C PRO A 122 -31.07 10.67 -5.38
N SER A 123 -30.56 9.45 -5.49
CA SER A 123 -31.21 8.33 -6.13
C SER A 123 -31.57 7.35 -5.05
N ASP A 124 -32.85 6.97 -4.97
CA ASP A 124 -33.32 5.88 -4.09
C ASP A 124 -32.75 4.50 -4.50
N ARG A 125 -31.95 4.45 -5.57
CA ARG A 125 -31.33 3.23 -6.08
C ARG A 125 -29.83 3.21 -5.80
N PRO A 126 -29.31 2.22 -5.04
CA PRO A 126 -27.89 2.04 -4.85
C PRO A 126 -27.19 1.62 -6.16
N ILE A 127 -25.88 1.85 -6.24
CA ILE A 127 -25.06 1.33 -7.34
C ILE A 127 -24.72 -0.13 -7.06
N ASN A 128 -24.77 -0.96 -8.11
CA ASN A 128 -24.34 -2.35 -8.02
C ASN A 128 -22.82 -2.42 -8.22
N VAL A 129 -22.10 -2.79 -7.18
CA VAL A 129 -20.66 -3.10 -7.26
C VAL A 129 -20.53 -4.61 -7.40
N VAL A 130 -19.79 -5.08 -8.40
CA VAL A 130 -19.60 -6.51 -8.69
C VAL A 130 -18.17 -6.79 -9.14
N ALA A 131 -17.68 -8.01 -8.89
CA ALA A 131 -16.37 -8.49 -9.32
C ALA A 131 -16.46 -9.96 -9.74
N ALA A 132 -15.73 -10.33 -10.79
CA ALA A 132 -15.70 -11.72 -11.27
C ALA A 132 -15.02 -12.65 -10.25
N ALA A 133 -15.62 -13.80 -9.98
CA ALA A 133 -15.05 -14.78 -9.05
C ALA A 133 -13.92 -15.61 -9.68
N PRO A 134 -12.86 -15.98 -8.93
CA PRO A 134 -12.58 -15.56 -7.56
C PRO A 134 -12.08 -14.10 -7.47
N TYR A 135 -12.55 -13.36 -6.46
CA TYR A 135 -12.25 -11.93 -6.27
C TYR A 135 -11.54 -11.66 -4.95
N TYR A 136 -10.93 -10.48 -4.85
CA TYR A 136 -10.31 -10.00 -3.60
C TYR A 136 -11.39 -9.73 -2.54
N SER A 137 -11.27 -10.36 -1.37
CA SER A 137 -12.33 -10.35 -0.34
C SER A 137 -12.70 -8.95 0.17
N VAL A 138 -11.75 -8.00 0.15
CA VAL A 138 -11.96 -6.62 0.63
C VAL A 138 -12.85 -5.78 -0.29
N ILE A 139 -13.16 -6.26 -1.50
CA ILE A 139 -14.03 -5.55 -2.45
C ILE A 139 -15.46 -5.36 -1.90
N PHE A 140 -15.92 -6.24 -1.00
CA PHE A 140 -17.31 -6.31 -0.52
C PHE A 140 -17.47 -6.32 1.01
N LEU A 141 -16.44 -5.93 1.76
CA LEU A 141 -16.52 -5.87 3.23
C LEU A 141 -17.22 -4.60 3.72
#